data_AF-A0A7C3SAD3-F1
#
_entry.id   AF-A0A7C3SAD3-F1
#
_cell.length_a   1.000
_cell.length_b   1.000
_cell.length_c   1.000
_cell.angle_alpha   90.00
_cell.angle_beta   90.00
_cell.angle_gamma   90.00
#
_symmetry.space_group_name_H-M   'P 1'
#
loop_
_entity.id
_entity.type
_entity.pdbx_description
1 polymer ?
#
loop_
_entity_poly.entity_id
_entity_poly.type
_entity_poly.pdbx_seq_one_letter_code
_entity_poly.pdbx_strand_id
1 'polypeptide(L)'
;MSSLRRVALALSEIHSVSKTSVWKRVRKFSEKVNVNPSKVPRRLIALDETCVKVNRLEYWVYAAIDVDRNEIPSMRVYPSRNALASGQFIREALKYCEGKPTFIVDNAPWLKQALEDLGLPYNAELFRR
;
A
#
# COMPACT_ATOMS: atom_id res chain seq x y z
N MET A 1 -9.67 -2.93 23.96
CA MET A 1 -8.19 -3.03 23.79
C MET A 1 -7.75 -2.24 22.56
N SER A 2 -6.71 -1.41 22.64
CA SER A 2 -6.23 -0.59 21.50
C SER A 2 -5.55 -1.43 20.41
N SER A 3 -5.59 -0.98 19.14
CA SER A 3 -4.91 -1.61 17.99
C SER A 3 -3.44 -1.96 18.27
N LEU A 4 -2.69 -1.04 18.90
CA LEU A 4 -1.28 -1.25 19.26
C LEU A 4 -1.05 -2.35 20.31
N ARG A 5 -2.02 -2.61 21.21
CA ARG A 5 -1.92 -3.73 22.16
C ARG A 5 -2.17 -5.06 21.46
N ARG A 6 -3.10 -5.09 20.50
CA ARG A 6 -3.34 -6.29 19.67
C ARG A 6 -2.13 -6.62 18.81
N VAL A 7 -1.50 -5.61 18.19
CA VAL A 7 -0.26 -5.80 17.42
C VAL A 7 0.89 -6.27 18.32
N ALA A 8 1.04 -5.70 19.52
CA ALA A 8 2.04 -6.16 20.49
C ALA A 8 1.83 -7.64 20.89
N LEU A 9 0.58 -8.07 21.09
CA LEU A 9 0.24 -9.48 21.37
C LEU A 9 0.54 -10.40 20.18
N ALA A 10 0.22 -9.99 18.95
CA ALA A 10 0.54 -10.78 17.78
C ALA A 10 2.07 -10.93 17.57
N LEU A 11 2.83 -9.87 17.85
CA LEU A 11 4.29 -9.90 17.74
C LEU A 11 4.94 -10.73 18.86
N SER A 12 4.33 -10.82 20.04
CA SER A 12 4.86 -11.62 21.16
C SER A 12 4.94 -13.12 20.89
N GLU A 13 4.22 -13.62 19.88
CA GLU A 13 4.35 -15.02 19.40
C GLU A 13 5.74 -15.31 18.80
N ILE A 14 6.43 -14.29 18.29
CA ILE A 14 7.77 -14.42 17.68
C ILE A 14 8.83 -13.84 18.63
N HIS A 15 8.54 -12.68 19.22
CA HIS A 15 9.42 -12.01 20.17
C HIS A 15 8.60 -11.07 21.06
N SER A 16 8.82 -11.09 22.38
CA SER A 16 8.17 -10.16 23.31
C SER A 16 8.36 -8.69 22.88
N VAL A 17 7.27 -7.98 22.56
CA VAL A 17 7.30 -6.55 22.21
C VAL A 17 6.20 -5.82 22.97
N SER A 18 6.55 -4.75 23.68
CA SER A 18 5.58 -3.91 24.37
C SER A 18 4.77 -3.04 23.40
N LYS A 19 3.57 -2.60 23.84
CA LYS A 19 2.76 -1.60 23.12
C LYS A 19 3.57 -0.36 22.73
N THR A 20 4.42 0.13 23.64
CA THR A 20 5.24 1.34 23.42
C THR A 20 6.32 1.10 22.38
N SER A 21 6.91 -0.09 22.33
CA SER A 21 7.88 -0.48 21.29
C SER A 21 7.22 -0.58 19.91
N VAL A 22 6.01 -1.14 19.81
CA VAL A 22 5.22 -1.12 18.56
C VAL A 22 4.95 0.32 18.12
N TRP A 23 4.49 1.18 19.04
CA TRP A 23 4.24 2.58 18.75
C TRP A 23 5.50 3.32 18.27
N LYS A 24 6.65 3.10 18.91
CA LYS A 24 7.93 3.68 18.48
C LYS A 24 8.31 3.24 17.06
N ARG A 25 8.08 1.96 16.71
CA ARG A 25 8.31 1.46 15.34
C ARG A 25 7.40 2.12 14.32
N VAL A 26 6.10 2.25 14.63
CA VAL A 26 5.15 2.97 13.78
C VAL A 26 5.56 4.43 13.61
N ARG A 27 5.97 5.10 14.69
CA ARG A 27 6.43 6.49 14.65
C ARG A 27 7.69 6.66 13.81
N LYS A 28 8.69 5.79 14.00
CA LYS A 28 9.93 5.79 13.21
C LYS A 28 9.65 5.53 11.72
N PHE A 29 8.65 4.71 11.42
CA PHE A 29 8.20 4.48 10.04
C PHE A 29 7.52 5.74 9.48
N SER A 30 6.60 6.37 10.22
CA SER A 30 5.95 7.61 9.79
C SER A 30 6.91 8.80 9.63
N GLU A 31 8.03 8.81 10.35
CA GLU A 31 9.08 9.83 10.19
C GLU A 31 9.87 9.63 8.89
N LYS A 32 9.92 8.40 8.36
CA LYS A 32 10.65 8.05 7.13
C LYS A 32 9.81 8.12 5.87
N VAL A 33 8.50 8.27 6.02
CA VAL A 33 7.55 8.12 4.93
C VAL A 33 6.60 9.30 4.96
N ASN A 34 6.58 10.07 3.88
CA ASN A 34 5.59 11.13 3.72
C ASN A 34 4.24 10.52 3.30
N VAL A 35 3.27 10.57 4.21
CA VAL A 35 1.89 10.08 4.01
C VAL A 35 0.92 11.17 3.54
N ASN A 36 1.40 12.41 3.39
CA ASN A 36 0.64 13.52 2.82
C ASN A 36 1.41 14.20 1.69
N PRO A 37 1.62 13.49 0.57
CA PRO A 37 2.44 14.01 -0.51
C PRO A 37 1.74 15.12 -1.28
N SER A 38 2.54 16.04 -1.83
CA SER A 38 2.05 17.04 -2.78
C SER A 38 1.76 16.42 -4.14
N LYS A 39 0.90 17.10 -4.92
CA LYS A 39 0.72 16.77 -6.34
C LYS A 39 1.97 17.21 -7.11
N VAL A 40 2.69 16.27 -7.73
CA VAL A 40 3.95 16.51 -8.45
C VAL A 40 4.11 15.49 -9.59
N PRO A 41 5.00 15.74 -10.57
CA PRO A 41 5.35 14.75 -11.59
C PRO A 41 6.01 13.52 -10.94
N ARG A 42 5.46 12.34 -11.23
CA ARG A 42 5.96 11.05 -10.74
C ARG A 42 6.31 10.17 -11.93
N ARG A 43 7.50 9.59 -11.91
CA ARG A 43 7.99 8.74 -12.99
C ARG A 43 7.55 7.29 -12.79
N LEU A 44 7.73 6.79 -11.58
CA LEU A 44 7.58 5.37 -11.26
C LEU A 44 6.86 5.18 -9.93
N ILE A 45 5.77 4.42 -9.94
CA ILE A 45 4.97 4.13 -8.74
C ILE A 45 4.85 2.62 -8.57
N ALA A 46 5.32 2.10 -7.45
CA ALA A 46 5.06 0.72 -7.07
C ALA A 46 3.67 0.61 -6.45
N LEU A 47 2.87 -0.34 -6.91
CA LEU A 47 1.60 -0.72 -6.28
C LEU A 47 1.77 -2.10 -5.66
N ASP A 48 1.29 -2.23 -4.43
CA ASP A 48 1.25 -3.49 -3.70
C ASP A 48 -0.08 -3.61 -2.94
N GLU A 49 -0.48 -4.85 -2.67
CA GLU A 49 -1.59 -5.12 -1.78
C GLU A 49 -1.28 -6.24 -0.78
N THR A 50 -1.85 -6.13 0.41
CA THR A 50 -1.70 -7.15 1.43
C THR A 50 -3.02 -7.42 2.15
N CYS A 51 -3.29 -8.71 2.41
CA CYS A 51 -4.47 -9.13 3.16
C CYS A 51 -4.19 -9.01 4.67
N VAL A 52 -5.10 -8.35 5.38
CA VAL A 52 -5.12 -8.28 6.84
C VAL A 52 -6.42 -8.84 7.38
N LYS A 53 -6.31 -9.67 8.43
CA LYS A 53 -7.47 -10.29 9.10
C LYS A 53 -7.84 -9.52 10.35
N VAL A 54 -9.05 -8.99 10.40
CA VAL A 54 -9.58 -8.26 11.57
C VAL A 54 -10.89 -8.90 11.99
N ASN A 55 -10.94 -9.42 13.23
CA ASN A 55 -12.12 -10.11 13.77
C ASN A 55 -12.66 -11.22 12.83
N ARG A 56 -11.75 -12.02 12.24
CA ARG A 56 -12.04 -13.08 11.26
C ARG A 56 -12.56 -12.62 9.89
N LEU A 57 -12.65 -11.31 9.64
CA LEU A 57 -12.93 -10.74 8.33
C LEU A 57 -11.63 -10.38 7.61
N GLU A 58 -11.60 -10.60 6.31
CA GLU A 58 -10.48 -10.25 5.45
C GLU A 58 -10.66 -8.83 4.89
N TYR A 59 -9.60 -8.03 4.99
CA TYR A 59 -9.50 -6.72 4.39
C TYR A 59 -8.21 -6.63 3.58
N TRP A 60 -8.22 -5.81 2.54
CA TRP A 60 -7.09 -5.64 1.64
C TRP A 60 -6.58 -4.21 1.75
N VAL A 61 -5.33 -4.09 2.18
CA VAL A 61 -4.62 -2.81 2.23
C VAL A 61 -3.85 -2.67 0.92
N TYR A 62 -4.13 -1.61 0.19
CA TYR A 62 -3.41 -1.25 -1.03
C TYR A 62 -2.51 -0.06 -0.73
N ALA A 63 -1.28 -0.10 -1.24
CA ALA A 63 -0.30 0.97 -1.07
C ALA A 63 0.32 1.34 -2.43
N ALA A 64 0.38 2.65 -2.70
CA ALA A 64 1.09 3.23 -3.83
C ALA A 64 2.30 3.96 -3.28
N ILE A 65 3.49 3.65 -3.80
CA ILE A 65 4.77 4.19 -3.32
C ILE A 65 5.50 4.85 -4.49
N ASP A 66 5.86 6.12 -4.33
CA ASP A 66 6.78 6.82 -5.24
C ASP A 66 8.20 6.33 -4.96
N VAL A 67 8.75 5.54 -5.90
CA VAL A 67 10.06 4.88 -5.74
C VAL A 67 11.20 5.90 -5.69
N ASP A 68 11.06 7.03 -6.39
CA ASP A 68 12.11 8.04 -6.50
C ASP A 68 12.17 8.91 -5.23
N ARG A 69 11.03 9.15 -4.58
CA ARG A 69 10.93 10.07 -3.42
C ARG A 69 10.69 9.38 -2.08
N ASN A 70 10.44 8.08 -2.08
CA ASN A 70 10.05 7.31 -0.89
C ASN A 70 8.80 7.90 -0.19
N GLU A 71 7.84 8.37 -0.98
CA GLU A 71 6.54 8.89 -0.52
C GLU A 71 5.43 7.87 -0.75
N ILE A 72 4.33 7.98 0.00
CA ILE A 72 3.13 7.17 -0.23
C ILE A 72 2.02 8.06 -0.79
N PRO A 73 1.90 8.19 -2.14
CA PRO A 73 0.77 8.86 -2.80
C PRO A 73 -0.60 8.46 -2.29
N SER A 74 -0.81 7.17 -2.02
CA SER A 74 -2.11 6.67 -1.57
C SER A 74 -1.97 5.37 -0.82
N MET A 75 -2.73 5.24 0.26
CA MET A 75 -2.98 3.98 0.94
C MET A 75 -4.47 3.87 1.22
N ARG A 76 -5.07 2.72 0.92
CA ARG A 76 -6.52 2.49 1.03
C ARG A 76 -6.80 1.08 1.53
N VAL A 77 -7.94 0.91 2.19
CA VAL A 77 -8.41 -0.39 2.68
C VAL A 77 -9.75 -0.70 2.06
N TYR A 78 -9.88 -1.89 1.48
CA TYR A 78 -11.11 -2.39 0.87
C TYR A 78 -11.50 -3.74 1.48
N PRO A 79 -12.81 -4.05 1.55
CA PRO A 79 -13.27 -5.36 2.01
C PRO A 79 -13.10 -6.46 0.95
N SER A 80 -12.64 -6.13 -0.27
CA SER A 80 -12.53 -7.06 -1.38
C SER A 80 -11.31 -6.77 -2.25
N ARG A 81 -10.86 -7.81 -2.97
CA ARG A 81 -9.76 -7.75 -3.93
C ARG A 81 -10.27 -8.08 -5.33
N ASN A 82 -10.53 -7.03 -6.10
CA ASN A 82 -11.03 -7.11 -7.47
C ASN A 82 -10.57 -5.89 -8.29
N ALA A 83 -10.79 -5.93 -9.60
CA ALA A 83 -10.40 -4.87 -10.52
C ALA A 83 -11.09 -3.52 -10.22
N LEU A 84 -12.33 -3.53 -9.74
CA LEU A 84 -13.06 -2.31 -9.38
C LEU A 84 -12.38 -1.57 -8.20
N ALA A 85 -12.10 -2.29 -7.11
CA ALA A 85 -11.41 -1.74 -5.95
C ALA A 85 -10.00 -1.25 -6.33
N SER A 86 -9.30 -2.04 -7.15
CA SER A 86 -7.97 -1.71 -7.68
C SER A 86 -8.00 -0.43 -8.51
N GLY A 87 -8.97 -0.29 -9.42
CA GLY A 87 -9.12 0.90 -10.26
C GLY A 87 -9.52 2.14 -9.46
N GLN A 88 -10.34 2.00 -8.41
CA GLN A 88 -10.61 3.10 -7.48
C GLN A 88 -9.33 3.54 -6.77
N PHE A 89 -8.57 2.59 -6.23
CA PHE A 89 -7.31 2.85 -5.57
C PHE A 89 -6.29 3.56 -6.47
N ILE A 90 -6.11 3.09 -7.72
CA ILE A 90 -5.19 3.69 -8.68
C ILE A 90 -5.61 5.14 -9.01
N ARG A 91 -6.91 5.41 -9.19
CA ARG A 91 -7.40 6.79 -9.39
C ARG A 91 -7.09 7.69 -8.19
N GLU A 92 -7.18 7.17 -6.96
CA GLU A 92 -6.79 7.92 -5.76
C GLU A 92 -5.29 8.25 -5.76
N ALA A 93 -4.43 7.31 -6.17
CA ALA A 93 -2.99 7.57 -6.31
C ALA A 93 -2.68 8.62 -7.40
N LEU A 94 -3.39 8.57 -8.52
CA LEU A 94 -3.24 9.52 -9.62
C LEU A 94 -3.59 10.97 -9.26
N LYS A 95 -4.41 11.21 -8.23
CA LYS A 95 -4.69 12.59 -7.75
C LYS A 95 -3.43 13.34 -7.36
N TYR A 96 -2.42 12.61 -6.91
CA TYR A 96 -1.12 13.15 -6.53
C TYR A 96 -0.14 13.19 -7.70
N CYS A 97 -0.43 12.55 -8.83
CA CYS A 97 0.48 12.51 -9.96
C CYS A 97 0.18 13.65 -10.94
N GLU A 98 1.21 14.39 -11.36
CA GLU A 98 1.14 15.18 -12.59
C GLU A 98 1.61 14.32 -13.76
N GLY A 99 0.78 14.24 -14.80
CA GLY A 99 1.03 13.35 -15.93
C GLY A 99 0.66 11.89 -15.64
N LYS A 100 1.18 10.98 -16.49
CA LYS A 100 0.94 9.55 -16.40
C LYS A 100 2.23 8.84 -15.96
N PRO A 101 2.36 8.46 -14.67
CA PRO A 101 3.48 7.66 -14.21
C PRO A 101 3.45 6.26 -14.84
N THR A 102 4.60 5.60 -14.86
CA THR A 102 4.67 4.15 -15.07
C THR A 102 4.47 3.44 -13.74
N PHE A 103 3.71 2.36 -13.74
CA PHE A 103 3.45 1.56 -12.56
C PHE A 103 4.32 0.30 -12.53
N ILE A 104 4.74 -0.11 -11.34
CA ILE A 104 5.29 -1.44 -11.10
C ILE A 104 4.27 -2.20 -10.27
N VAL A 105 3.90 -3.39 -10.75
CA VAL A 105 3.00 -4.31 -10.05
C VAL A 105 3.62 -5.69 -10.03
N ASP A 106 3.30 -6.46 -9.00
CA ASP A 106 3.68 -7.86 -8.92
C ASP A 106 2.74 -8.73 -9.79
N ASN A 107 2.55 -10.01 -9.42
CA ASN A 107 1.62 -10.89 -10.11
C ASN A 107 0.17 -10.80 -9.59
N ALA A 108 -0.34 -9.58 -9.41
CA ALA A 108 -1.72 -9.27 -9.03
C ALA A 108 -2.63 -9.01 -10.25
N PRO A 109 -3.47 -9.99 -10.68
CA PRO A 109 -4.29 -9.84 -11.89
C PRO A 109 -5.29 -8.68 -11.81
N TRP A 110 -5.83 -8.39 -10.63
CA TRP A 110 -6.77 -7.27 -10.42
C TRP A 110 -6.11 -5.89 -10.59
N LEU A 111 -4.85 -5.73 -10.17
CA LEU A 111 -4.10 -4.49 -10.38
C LEU A 111 -3.74 -4.33 -11.85
N LYS A 112 -3.27 -5.40 -12.51
CA LYS A 112 -2.97 -5.41 -13.95
C LYS A 112 -4.19 -5.05 -14.79
N GLN A 113 -5.32 -5.73 -14.56
CA GLN A 113 -6.57 -5.42 -15.24
C GLN A 113 -6.98 -3.96 -15.05
N ALA A 114 -6.89 -3.45 -13.82
CA ALA A 114 -7.26 -2.06 -13.53
C ALA A 114 -6.33 -1.05 -14.22
N LEU A 115 -5.04 -1.35 -14.38
CA LEU A 115 -4.09 -0.51 -15.12
C LEU A 115 -4.38 -0.53 -16.62
N GLU A 116 -4.73 -1.70 -17.17
CA GLU A 116 -5.13 -1.88 -18.57
C GLU A 116 -6.43 -1.11 -18.88
N ASP A 117 -7.46 -1.25 -18.03
CA ASP A 117 -8.73 -0.55 -18.16
C ASP A 117 -8.57 0.98 -18.11
N LEU A 118 -7.54 1.47 -17.41
CA LEU A 118 -7.21 2.89 -17.29
C LEU A 118 -6.23 3.37 -18.38
N GLY A 119 -5.69 2.48 -19.22
CA GLY A 119 -4.70 2.82 -20.23
C GLY A 119 -3.40 3.39 -19.64
N LEU A 120 -2.96 2.83 -18.51
CA LEU A 120 -1.76 3.24 -17.78
C LEU A 120 -0.60 2.29 -18.06
N PRO A 121 0.62 2.81 -18.33
CA PRO A 121 1.78 1.97 -18.59
C PRO A 121 2.21 1.27 -17.29
N TYR A 122 2.53 -0.02 -17.39
CA TYR A 122 3.02 -0.78 -16.25
C TYR A 122 4.04 -1.85 -16.62
N ASN A 123 4.91 -2.17 -15.67
CA ASN A 123 5.82 -3.29 -15.72
C ASN A 123 5.36 -4.33 -14.69
N ALA A 124 5.19 -5.57 -15.13
CA ALA A 124 4.94 -6.70 -14.23
C ALA A 124 6.28 -7.30 -13.80
N GLU A 125 6.63 -7.18 -12.52
CA GLU A 125 7.79 -7.88 -11.97
C GLU A 125 7.38 -9.22 -11.36
N LEU A 126 8.06 -10.30 -11.77
CA LEU A 126 8.01 -11.57 -11.06
C LEU A 126 8.93 -11.44 -9.86
N PHE A 127 8.42 -11.06 -8.69
CA PHE A 127 9.16 -11.27 -7.44
C PHE A 127 9.41 -12.77 -7.30
N ARG A 128 10.61 -13.23 -7.68
CA ARG A 128 11.07 -14.59 -7.43
C ARG A 128 11.02 -14.80 -5.92
N ARG A 129 10.17 -15.75 -5.50
CA ARG A 129 10.13 -16.26 -4.12
C ARG A 129 11.41 -16.98 -3.76
#